data_AF-A0A962EJW9-F1
#
_entry.id   AF-A0A962EJW9-F1
#
_cell.length_a   1.000
_cell.length_b   1.000
_cell.length_c   1.000
_cell.angle_alpha   90.00
_cell.angle_beta   90.00
_cell.angle_gamma   90.00
#
_symmetry.space_group_name_H-M   'P 1'
#
loop_
_entity.id
_entity.type
_entity.pdbx_description
1 polymer ?
#
loop_
_entity_poly.entity_id
_entity_poly.type
_entity_poly.pdbx_seq_one_letter_code
_entity_poly.pdbx_strand_id
1 'polypeptide(L)'
;MIDALAGLKPGLFLCTPQRKPRVGISSCLLGENVRYNGKSKTHPLIRHHLGDVFRLEAFCPEITAGLGTPRPPVQLVKSEEGVKAQGVDNKSIDITSTLIQTSKNYMRNKPDISAYIFKARSPSCGYGTAALFDDNGRTLATTNGLFADAIEKNFPDCLLVDESFFSCKNACLLFIFFCYLLDEAKMLQYAPHYSLNAKTTSKTPDDFLKHYDWLWEILVPEDKPKPQSTNPNFSRNETKTANPIHRVIMAFNHARNASQLSGQLIDRINQ
;
A
#
# COMPACT_ATOMS: atom_id res chain seq x y z
N MET A 1 -19.75 6.25 0.52
CA MET A 1 -18.36 5.99 0.02
C MET A 1 -18.38 5.40 -1.38
N ILE A 2 -19.35 4.55 -1.75
CA ILE A 2 -19.68 4.31 -3.16
C ILE A 2 -20.00 5.64 -3.88
N ASP A 3 -20.71 6.54 -3.20
CA ASP A 3 -20.92 7.92 -3.67
C ASP A 3 -19.64 8.75 -3.79
N ALA A 4 -18.52 8.30 -3.21
CA ALA A 4 -17.26 9.01 -3.32
C ALA A 4 -16.64 8.90 -4.71
N LEU A 5 -16.84 7.77 -5.41
CA LEU A 5 -16.49 7.64 -6.82
C LEU A 5 -17.55 8.30 -7.72
N ALA A 6 -18.84 8.20 -7.34
CA ALA A 6 -19.94 8.82 -8.08
C ALA A 6 -19.90 10.36 -8.05
N GLY A 7 -19.26 10.94 -7.03
CA GLY A 7 -18.99 12.38 -6.91
C GLY A 7 -17.67 12.83 -7.54
N LEU A 8 -16.87 11.93 -8.11
CA LEU A 8 -15.64 12.34 -8.82
C LEU A 8 -16.01 12.95 -10.17
N LYS A 9 -15.32 14.02 -10.52
CA LYS A 9 -15.57 14.77 -11.74
C LYS A 9 -15.37 13.90 -13.00
N PRO A 10 -16.24 14.02 -14.01
CA PRO A 10 -16.00 13.44 -15.33
C PRO A 10 -14.65 13.88 -15.90
N GLY A 11 -13.83 12.93 -16.34
CA GLY A 11 -12.49 13.20 -16.89
C GLY A 11 -11.37 13.32 -15.85
N LEU A 12 -11.65 13.07 -14.56
CA LEU A 12 -10.59 12.95 -13.55
C LEU A 12 -9.60 11.84 -13.92
N PHE A 13 -10.12 10.70 -14.39
CA PHE A 13 -9.29 9.62 -14.92
C PHE A 13 -9.16 9.72 -16.44
N LEU A 14 -7.96 9.47 -16.96
CA LEU A 14 -7.64 9.52 -18.40
C LEU A 14 -8.45 8.48 -19.19
N CYS A 15 -8.66 7.32 -18.58
CA CYS A 15 -9.46 6.21 -19.02
C CYS A 15 -10.64 6.04 -18.05
N THR A 16 -11.82 5.75 -18.58
CA THR A 16 -12.94 5.36 -17.71
C THR A 16 -12.53 4.16 -16.87
N PRO A 17 -12.68 4.17 -15.54
CA PRO A 17 -12.33 3.02 -14.71
C PRO A 17 -13.12 1.77 -15.11
N GLN A 18 -12.50 0.89 -15.90
CA GLN A 18 -13.17 -0.30 -16.44
C GLN A 18 -13.33 -1.41 -15.39
N ARG A 19 -12.53 -1.37 -14.33
CA ARG A 19 -12.56 -2.34 -13.24
C ARG A 19 -12.12 -1.74 -11.91
N LYS A 20 -12.54 -2.38 -10.83
CA LYS A 20 -12.04 -2.11 -9.47
C LYS A 20 -10.56 -2.53 -9.37
N PRO A 21 -9.65 -1.67 -8.90
CA PRO A 21 -8.27 -2.04 -8.60
C PRO A 21 -8.19 -3.22 -7.65
N ARG A 22 -7.17 -4.07 -7.81
CA ARG A 22 -6.91 -5.18 -6.88
C ARG A 22 -6.08 -4.69 -5.71
N VAL A 23 -6.53 -4.93 -4.48
CA VAL A 23 -5.89 -4.47 -3.25
C VAL A 23 -5.69 -5.65 -2.31
N GLY A 24 -4.45 -5.95 -1.98
CA GLY A 24 -4.11 -6.91 -0.92
C GLY A 24 -4.50 -6.38 0.44
N ILE A 25 -4.96 -7.24 1.34
CA ILE A 25 -5.32 -6.83 2.68
C ILE A 25 -5.07 -7.92 3.71
N SER A 26 -4.55 -7.52 4.87
CA SER A 26 -4.43 -8.42 6.03
C SER A 26 -5.79 -8.97 6.42
N SER A 27 -6.02 -10.27 6.27
CA SER A 27 -7.37 -10.83 6.28
C SER A 27 -8.12 -10.70 7.62
N CYS A 28 -7.38 -10.56 8.72
CA CYS A 28 -7.97 -10.25 10.03
C CYS A 28 -8.72 -8.91 10.07
N LEU A 29 -8.39 -7.95 9.19
CA LEU A 29 -9.10 -6.67 9.04
C LEU A 29 -10.48 -6.85 8.39
N LEU A 30 -10.66 -7.92 7.62
CA LEU A 30 -11.94 -8.28 7.01
C LEU A 30 -12.80 -9.15 7.92
N GLY A 31 -12.32 -9.54 9.10
CA GLY A 31 -13.09 -10.32 10.06
C GLY A 31 -12.75 -11.81 10.09
N GLU A 32 -11.74 -12.25 9.35
CA GLU A 32 -11.26 -13.62 9.47
C GLU A 32 -10.56 -13.87 10.81
N ASN A 33 -10.90 -14.99 11.44
CA ASN A 33 -10.34 -15.42 12.71
C ASN A 33 -8.98 -16.08 12.53
N VAL A 34 -7.99 -15.31 12.07
CA VAL A 34 -6.64 -15.80 11.72
C VAL A 34 -5.53 -15.27 12.64
N ARG A 35 -5.87 -14.44 13.65
CA ARG A 35 -4.87 -13.94 14.61
C ARG A 35 -4.42 -15.05 15.54
N TYR A 36 -3.27 -14.84 16.18
CA TYR A 36 -2.68 -15.79 17.12
C TYR A 36 -3.65 -16.25 18.22
N ASN A 37 -4.55 -15.36 18.65
CA ASN A 37 -5.56 -15.63 19.69
C ASN A 37 -6.89 -16.19 19.17
N GLY A 38 -6.97 -16.63 17.90
CA GLY A 38 -8.21 -17.18 17.32
C GLY A 38 -9.29 -16.16 17.01
N LYS A 39 -8.99 -14.86 17.07
CA LYS A 39 -9.95 -13.77 16.82
C LYS A 39 -9.60 -12.99 15.56
N SER A 40 -10.52 -12.16 15.11
CA SER A 40 -10.26 -11.16 14.08
C SER A 40 -9.87 -9.80 14.70
N LYS A 41 -9.55 -8.82 13.85
CA LYS A 41 -9.46 -7.41 14.23
C LYS A 41 -10.09 -6.57 13.13
N THR A 42 -11.38 -6.82 12.94
CA THR A 42 -12.18 -6.18 11.89
C THR A 42 -12.05 -4.66 11.97
N HIS A 43 -11.81 -4.03 10.82
CA HIS A 43 -11.90 -2.59 10.69
C HIS A 43 -13.21 -2.23 9.98
N PRO A 44 -14.20 -1.61 10.66
CA PRO A 44 -15.54 -1.42 10.12
C PRO A 44 -15.56 -0.70 8.78
N LEU A 45 -14.82 0.42 8.66
CA LEU A 45 -14.74 1.20 7.42
C LEU A 45 -14.26 0.34 6.25
N ILE A 46 -13.14 -0.36 6.43
CA ILE A 46 -12.54 -1.24 5.43
C ILE A 46 -13.52 -2.33 5.03
N ARG A 47 -14.07 -3.07 6.00
CA ARG A 47 -14.96 -4.20 5.75
C ARG A 47 -16.24 -3.78 5.01
N HIS A 48 -16.82 -2.64 5.37
CA HIS A 48 -18.13 -2.24 4.86
C HIS A 48 -18.09 -1.36 3.61
N HIS A 49 -16.94 -0.76 3.27
CA HIS A 49 -16.90 0.22 2.19
C HIS A 49 -15.80 -0.01 1.16
N LEU A 50 -14.65 -0.58 1.55
CA LEU A 50 -13.56 -0.74 0.58
C LEU A 50 -13.80 -1.87 -0.42
N GLY A 51 -14.62 -2.87 -0.08
CA GLY A 51 -15.05 -3.92 -1.04
C GLY A 51 -15.94 -3.38 -2.17
N ASP A 52 -16.60 -2.25 -1.95
CA ASP A 52 -17.44 -1.65 -2.97
C ASP A 52 -16.63 -0.88 -4.02
N VAL A 53 -15.40 -0.49 -3.69
CA VAL A 53 -14.51 0.29 -4.58
C VAL A 53 -13.30 -0.52 -5.07
N PHE A 54 -12.95 -1.62 -4.42
CA PHE A 54 -11.80 -2.47 -4.76
C PHE A 54 -12.14 -3.95 -4.87
N ARG A 55 -11.30 -4.71 -5.58
CA ARG A 55 -11.24 -6.17 -5.44
C ARG A 55 -10.26 -6.49 -4.31
N LEU A 56 -10.79 -6.83 -3.14
CA LEU A 56 -9.98 -7.10 -1.96
C LEU A 56 -9.46 -8.55 -1.99
N GLU A 57 -8.13 -8.69 -1.92
CA GLU A 57 -7.43 -9.97 -1.80
C GLU A 57 -7.03 -10.18 -0.34
N ALA A 58 -7.83 -10.95 0.39
CA ALA A 58 -7.59 -11.27 1.78
C ALA A 58 -6.38 -12.20 1.92
N PHE A 59 -5.42 -11.85 2.79
CA PHE A 59 -4.24 -12.67 3.02
C PHE A 59 -3.73 -12.62 4.46
N CYS A 60 -3.31 -13.77 4.98
CA CYS A 60 -2.61 -13.88 6.25
C CYS A 60 -1.24 -14.53 6.04
N PRO A 61 -0.13 -13.77 6.18
CA PRO A 61 1.21 -14.33 5.96
C PRO A 61 1.60 -15.35 7.03
N GLU A 62 1.12 -15.20 8.27
CA GLU A 62 1.44 -16.11 9.37
C GLU A 62 0.83 -17.50 9.19
N ILE A 63 -0.43 -17.57 8.74
CA ILE A 63 -1.08 -18.84 8.41
C ILE A 63 -0.39 -19.52 7.24
N THR A 64 -0.10 -18.76 6.18
CA THR A 64 0.56 -19.28 4.99
C THR A 64 1.99 -19.73 5.29
N ALA A 65 2.64 -19.09 6.27
CA ALA A 65 3.94 -19.50 6.78
C ALA A 65 3.91 -20.75 7.68
N GLY A 66 2.77 -21.45 7.75
CA GLY A 66 2.61 -22.73 8.43
C GLY A 66 2.16 -22.62 9.88
N LEU A 67 1.86 -21.41 10.39
CA LEU A 67 1.32 -21.30 11.74
C LEU A 67 -0.19 -21.58 11.76
N GLY A 68 -0.65 -22.33 12.77
CA GLY A 68 -2.07 -22.60 12.97
C GLY A 68 -2.86 -21.41 13.54
N THR A 69 -4.13 -21.65 13.85
CA THR A 69 -4.94 -20.76 14.69
C THR A 69 -5.80 -21.57 15.66
N PRO A 70 -5.72 -21.30 16.99
CA PRO A 70 -4.79 -20.38 17.65
C PRO A 70 -3.32 -20.83 17.56
N ARG A 71 -2.39 -19.94 17.91
CA ARG A 71 -0.94 -20.21 17.93
C ARG A 71 -0.25 -19.36 18.99
N PRO A 72 0.95 -19.76 19.47
CA PRO A 72 1.81 -18.88 20.26
C PRO A 72 2.10 -17.58 19.51
N PRO A 73 2.21 -16.43 20.22
CA PRO A 73 2.59 -15.18 19.59
C PRO A 73 4.05 -15.25 19.12
N VAL A 74 4.33 -14.51 18.04
CA VAL A 74 5.68 -14.29 17.52
C VAL A 74 6.03 -12.80 17.64
N GLN A 75 7.32 -12.48 17.67
CA GLN A 75 7.85 -11.13 17.77
C GLN A 75 9.06 -10.97 16.85
N LEU A 76 9.39 -9.72 16.54
CA LEU A 76 10.62 -9.40 15.80
C LEU A 76 11.77 -9.20 16.77
N VAL A 77 12.86 -9.93 16.56
CA VAL A 77 14.07 -9.84 17.39
C VAL A 77 15.24 -9.41 16.50
N LYS A 78 16.02 -8.43 16.96
CA LYS A 78 17.26 -8.02 16.30
C LYS A 78 18.36 -9.03 16.63
N SER A 79 18.96 -9.62 15.61
CA SER A 79 20.11 -10.52 15.71
C SER A 79 21.27 -10.02 14.85
N GLU A 80 22.44 -10.65 14.96
CA GLU A 80 23.61 -10.36 14.12
C GLU A 80 23.33 -10.60 12.63
N GLU A 81 22.48 -11.59 12.31
CA GLU A 81 22.07 -11.94 10.94
C GLU A 81 20.93 -11.04 10.41
N GLY A 82 20.47 -10.08 11.20
CA GLY A 82 19.34 -9.20 10.88
C GLY A 82 18.11 -9.46 11.75
N VAL A 83 16.94 -9.06 11.26
CA VAL A 83 15.68 -9.18 12.00
C VAL A 83 15.09 -10.58 11.81
N LYS A 84 14.81 -11.28 12.93
CA LYS A 84 14.15 -12.59 12.95
C LYS A 84 12.73 -12.48 13.48
N ALA A 85 11.83 -13.32 12.97
CA ALA A 85 10.48 -13.49 13.51
C ALA A 85 10.40 -14.80 14.30
N GLN A 86 10.38 -14.69 15.62
CA GLN A 86 10.49 -15.82 16.54
C GLN A 86 9.36 -15.85 17.56
N GLY A 87 9.04 -17.03 18.08
CA GLY A 87 8.10 -17.18 19.19
C GLY A 87 8.50 -16.33 20.41
N VAL A 88 7.50 -15.77 21.10
CA VAL A 88 7.75 -14.99 22.32
C VAL A 88 8.31 -15.92 23.41
N ASP A 89 7.58 -16.99 23.72
CA ASP A 89 7.93 -17.92 24.80
C ASP A 89 8.84 -19.08 24.34
N ASN A 90 8.85 -19.37 23.04
CA ASN A 90 9.66 -20.44 22.46
C ASN A 90 10.41 -19.95 21.21
N LYS A 91 11.70 -19.68 21.36
CA LYS A 91 12.59 -19.20 20.28
C LYS A 91 12.87 -20.26 19.20
N SER A 92 12.59 -21.54 19.44
CA SER A 92 12.71 -22.57 18.40
C SER A 92 11.63 -22.45 17.32
N ILE A 93 10.55 -21.72 17.61
CA ILE A 93 9.59 -21.29 16.59
C ILE A 93 10.20 -20.10 15.86
N ASP A 94 10.90 -20.35 14.76
CA ASP A 94 11.44 -19.32 13.85
C ASP A 94 10.76 -19.44 12.48
N ILE A 95 10.06 -18.38 12.09
CA ILE A 95 9.30 -18.32 10.81
C ILE A 95 9.92 -17.33 9.82
N THR A 96 11.14 -16.86 10.08
CA THR A 96 11.78 -15.76 9.34
C THR A 96 11.85 -16.06 7.85
N SER A 97 12.43 -17.20 7.48
CA SER A 97 12.60 -17.62 6.08
C SER A 97 11.26 -17.87 5.40
N THR A 98 10.32 -18.52 6.10
CA THR A 98 9.01 -18.85 5.56
C THR A 98 8.17 -17.59 5.30
N LEU A 99 8.22 -16.58 6.17
CA LEU A 99 7.53 -15.30 5.94
C LEU A 99 8.09 -14.56 4.72
N ILE A 100 9.42 -14.51 4.58
CA ILE A 100 10.07 -13.87 3.42
C ILE A 100 9.67 -14.59 2.13
N GLN A 101 9.70 -15.93 2.13
CA GLN A 101 9.31 -16.73 0.97
C GLN A 101 7.82 -16.58 0.64
N THR A 102 6.97 -16.51 1.67
CA THR A 102 5.53 -16.27 1.54
C THR A 102 5.25 -14.96 0.83
N SER A 103 5.95 -13.88 1.18
CA SER A 103 5.84 -12.58 0.52
C SER A 103 6.17 -12.65 -0.97
N LYS A 104 7.33 -13.25 -1.30
CA LYS A 104 7.77 -13.44 -2.69
C LYS A 104 6.74 -14.23 -3.52
N ASN A 105 6.25 -15.34 -2.97
CA ASN A 105 5.26 -16.19 -3.64
C ASN A 105 3.91 -15.48 -3.81
N TYR A 106 3.46 -14.75 -2.78
CA TYR A 106 2.18 -14.07 -2.78
C TYR A 106 2.10 -13.03 -3.91
N MET A 107 3.13 -12.21 -4.06
CA MET A 107 3.16 -11.09 -5.01
C MET A 107 3.57 -11.50 -6.42
N ARG A 108 4.43 -12.52 -6.60
CA ARG A 108 4.86 -13.02 -7.94
C ARG A 108 3.69 -13.33 -8.86
N ASN A 109 2.62 -13.90 -8.31
CA ASN A 109 1.43 -14.31 -9.06
C ASN A 109 0.35 -13.21 -9.12
N LYS A 110 0.66 -11.99 -8.66
CA LYS A 110 -0.30 -10.88 -8.53
C LYS A 110 0.32 -9.53 -8.94
N PRO A 111 0.91 -9.41 -10.15
CA PRO A 111 1.53 -8.15 -10.60
C PRO A 111 0.51 -6.99 -10.71
N ASP A 112 -0.79 -7.32 -10.79
CA ASP A 112 -1.90 -6.39 -10.90
C ASP A 112 -2.37 -5.80 -9.56
N ILE A 113 -1.79 -6.19 -8.42
CA ILE A 113 -2.10 -5.55 -7.13
C ILE A 113 -1.60 -4.11 -7.14
N SER A 114 -2.51 -3.14 -6.96
CA SER A 114 -2.16 -1.72 -6.88
C SER A 114 -1.79 -1.29 -5.46
N ALA A 115 -2.32 -1.94 -4.44
CA ALA A 115 -2.05 -1.55 -3.06
C ALA A 115 -2.11 -2.73 -2.08
N TYR A 116 -1.48 -2.57 -0.92
CA TYR A 116 -1.61 -3.47 0.21
C TYR A 116 -2.00 -2.71 1.48
N ILE A 117 -3.05 -3.18 2.16
CA ILE A 117 -3.50 -2.68 3.47
C ILE A 117 -3.06 -3.65 4.56
N PHE A 118 -2.07 -3.22 5.32
CA PHE A 118 -1.45 -3.98 6.39
C PHE A 118 -2.19 -3.86 7.71
N LYS A 119 -2.05 -4.89 8.56
CA LYS A 119 -2.43 -4.82 9.97
C LYS A 119 -1.27 -4.25 10.80
N ALA A 120 -1.45 -3.06 11.35
CA ALA A 120 -0.48 -2.35 12.18
C ALA A 120 -0.06 -3.18 13.40
N ARG A 121 1.20 -3.00 13.82
CA ARG A 121 1.83 -3.67 14.97
C ARG A 121 1.96 -5.20 14.86
N SER A 122 1.62 -5.80 13.72
CA SER A 122 1.90 -7.22 13.49
C SER A 122 3.38 -7.43 13.20
N PRO A 123 4.04 -8.46 13.76
CA PRO A 123 5.42 -8.82 13.42
C PRO A 123 5.57 -9.23 11.95
N SER A 124 4.48 -9.63 11.29
CA SER A 124 4.49 -9.99 9.87
C SER A 124 4.04 -8.83 9.00
N CYS A 125 2.89 -8.23 9.31
CA CYS A 125 2.25 -7.23 8.45
C CYS A 125 2.56 -5.78 8.83
N GLY A 126 2.98 -5.45 10.05
CA GLY A 126 3.05 -4.05 10.49
C GLY A 126 3.92 -3.22 9.55
N TYR A 127 3.39 -2.12 9.01
CA TYR A 127 4.16 -1.25 8.11
C TYR A 127 4.64 -0.04 8.91
N GLY A 128 5.93 -0.01 9.24
CA GLY A 128 6.56 0.98 10.13
C GLY A 128 6.14 0.90 11.60
N THR A 129 5.26 -0.05 11.96
CA THR A 129 4.57 -0.09 13.26
C THR A 129 4.83 -1.35 14.09
N ALA A 130 5.60 -2.33 13.58
CA ALA A 130 5.93 -3.54 14.32
C ALA A 130 7.03 -3.25 15.36
N ALA A 131 6.87 -3.74 16.59
CA ALA A 131 7.90 -3.59 17.62
C ALA A 131 9.08 -4.53 17.34
N LEU A 132 10.30 -3.99 17.38
CA LEU A 132 11.56 -4.72 17.32
C LEU A 132 12.12 -4.86 18.73
N PHE A 133 12.50 -6.07 19.13
CA PHE A 133 13.04 -6.37 20.45
C PHE A 133 14.51 -6.80 20.37
N ASP A 134 15.23 -6.66 21.48
CA ASP A 134 16.48 -7.40 21.70
C ASP A 134 16.21 -8.81 22.25
N ASP A 135 17.26 -9.60 22.46
CA ASP A 135 17.16 -10.96 23.02
C ASP A 135 16.63 -10.98 24.46
N ASN A 136 16.68 -9.86 25.18
CA ASN A 136 16.17 -9.71 26.54
C ASN A 136 14.71 -9.26 26.59
N GLY A 137 14.05 -9.13 25.44
CA GLY A 137 12.65 -8.68 25.33
C GLY A 137 12.45 -7.18 25.53
N ARG A 138 13.52 -6.38 25.49
CA ARG A 138 13.41 -4.92 25.53
C ARG A 138 13.09 -4.39 24.14
N THR A 139 12.14 -3.46 24.04
CA THR A 139 11.81 -2.81 22.77
C THR A 139 12.94 -1.86 22.36
N LEU A 140 13.48 -2.07 21.17
CA LEU A 140 14.54 -1.26 20.56
C LEU A 140 13.99 -0.13 19.69
N ALA A 141 12.99 -0.45 18.86
CA ALA A 141 12.43 0.47 17.87
C ALA A 141 11.09 -0.05 17.33
N THR A 142 10.47 0.74 16.45
CA THR A 142 9.46 0.25 15.51
C THR A 142 10.09 0.00 14.13
N THR A 143 9.58 -0.99 13.42
CA THR A 143 10.07 -1.44 12.11
C THR A 143 8.91 -1.98 11.26
N ASN A 144 9.19 -2.34 10.01
CA ASN A 144 8.32 -3.17 9.21
C ASN A 144 8.31 -4.61 9.73
N GLY A 145 7.14 -5.25 9.68
CA GLY A 145 7.03 -6.70 9.75
C GLY A 145 7.68 -7.36 8.54
N LEU A 146 8.17 -8.59 8.69
CA LEU A 146 8.98 -9.24 7.65
C LEU A 146 8.25 -9.40 6.32
N PHE A 147 6.94 -9.63 6.34
CA PHE A 147 6.15 -9.73 5.11
C PHE A 147 5.99 -8.36 4.44
N ALA A 148 5.70 -7.31 5.23
CA ALA A 148 5.59 -5.93 4.72
C ALA A 148 6.92 -5.41 4.17
N ASP A 149 8.03 -5.64 4.86
CA ASP A 149 9.39 -5.30 4.43
C ASP A 149 9.74 -5.98 3.10
N ALA A 150 9.41 -7.28 2.97
CA ALA A 150 9.62 -8.01 1.74
C ALA A 150 8.75 -7.49 0.59
N ILE A 151 7.51 -7.03 0.83
CA ILE A 151 6.70 -6.40 -0.21
C ILE A 151 7.36 -5.08 -0.65
N GLU A 152 7.69 -4.21 0.29
CA GLU A 152 8.27 -2.89 0.00
C GLU A 152 9.56 -2.99 -0.83
N LYS A 153 10.44 -3.95 -0.50
CA LYS A 153 11.72 -4.13 -1.21
C LYS A 153 11.60 -4.77 -2.58
N ASN A 154 10.66 -5.70 -2.77
CA ASN A 154 10.60 -6.53 -3.99
C ASN A 154 9.48 -6.10 -4.95
N PHE A 155 8.53 -5.29 -4.50
CA PHE A 155 7.35 -4.88 -5.27
C PHE A 155 7.10 -3.37 -5.10
N PRO A 156 8.01 -2.51 -5.62
CA PRO A 156 7.91 -1.06 -5.47
C PRO A 156 6.70 -0.46 -6.19
N ASP A 157 6.09 -1.19 -7.12
CA ASP A 157 4.91 -0.78 -7.90
C ASP A 157 3.61 -1.03 -7.11
N CYS A 158 3.60 -0.79 -5.81
CA CYS A 158 2.47 -1.08 -4.91
C CYS A 158 2.36 0.01 -3.83
N LEU A 159 1.16 0.56 -3.64
CA LEU A 159 0.88 1.50 -2.55
C LEU A 159 0.77 0.75 -1.23
N LEU A 160 1.55 1.13 -0.23
CA LEU A 160 1.60 0.46 1.05
C LEU A 160 1.03 1.35 2.15
N VAL A 161 0.04 0.86 2.90
CA VAL A 161 -0.53 1.54 4.07
C VAL A 161 -0.89 0.52 5.14
N ASP A 162 -1.02 0.95 6.40
CA ASP A 162 -1.72 0.17 7.41
C ASP A 162 -3.12 0.73 7.70
N GLU A 163 -3.91 0.04 8.53
CA GLU A 163 -5.29 0.44 8.79
C GLU A 163 -5.43 1.81 9.48
N SER A 164 -4.38 2.32 10.14
CA SER A 164 -4.42 3.63 10.81
C SER A 164 -4.46 4.79 9.82
N PHE A 165 -4.07 4.56 8.57
CA PHE A 165 -4.19 5.53 7.49
C PHE A 165 -5.64 5.96 7.26
N PHE A 166 -6.62 5.08 7.49
CA PHE A 166 -8.05 5.33 7.27
C PHE A 166 -8.70 6.06 8.46
N SER A 167 -8.04 7.13 8.94
CA SER A 167 -8.48 7.92 10.10
C SER A 167 -9.57 8.95 9.78
N CYS A 168 -9.67 9.39 8.52
CA CYS A 168 -10.66 10.37 8.08
C CYS A 168 -11.12 10.13 6.63
N LYS A 169 -12.21 10.81 6.24
CA LYS A 169 -12.76 10.72 4.88
C LYS A 169 -11.73 11.09 3.81
N ASN A 170 -10.96 12.16 4.02
CA ASN A 170 -9.98 12.65 3.05
C ASN A 170 -8.87 11.62 2.79
N ALA A 171 -8.38 10.95 3.83
CA ALA A 171 -7.41 9.87 3.66
C ALA A 171 -8.01 8.72 2.84
N CYS A 172 -9.26 8.33 3.09
CA CYS A 172 -9.93 7.31 2.30
C CYS A 172 -10.04 7.71 0.82
N LEU A 173 -10.47 8.94 0.53
CA LEU A 173 -10.56 9.48 -0.83
C LEU A 173 -9.21 9.49 -1.53
N LEU A 174 -8.17 9.93 -0.82
CA LEU A 174 -6.80 9.98 -1.32
C LEU A 174 -6.32 8.58 -1.75
N PHE A 175 -6.51 7.59 -0.88
CA PHE A 175 -6.12 6.21 -1.17
C PHE A 175 -6.91 5.61 -2.33
N ILE A 176 -8.21 5.87 -2.40
CA ILE A 176 -9.05 5.46 -3.53
C ILE A 176 -8.52 6.07 -4.82
N PHE A 177 -8.34 7.39 -4.87
CA PHE A 177 -7.81 8.07 -6.05
C PHE A 177 -6.50 7.47 -6.52
N PHE A 178 -5.51 7.34 -5.63
CA PHE A 178 -4.19 6.81 -5.99
C PHE A 178 -4.22 5.33 -6.39
N CYS A 179 -5.10 4.50 -5.82
CA CYS A 179 -5.25 3.11 -6.25
C CYS A 179 -5.76 2.99 -7.69
N TYR A 180 -6.74 3.83 -8.06
CA TYR A 180 -7.28 3.88 -9.42
C TYR A 180 -6.25 4.46 -10.39
N LEU A 181 -5.56 5.52 -9.99
CA LEU A 181 -4.50 6.15 -10.77
C LEU A 181 -3.34 5.16 -11.05
N LEU A 182 -2.95 4.36 -10.06
CA LEU A 182 -1.91 3.35 -10.22
C LEU A 182 -2.37 2.17 -11.09
N ASP A 183 -3.62 1.72 -10.94
CA ASP A 183 -4.17 0.66 -11.79
C ASP A 183 -4.18 1.11 -13.26
N GLU A 184 -4.53 2.37 -13.53
CA GLU A 184 -4.47 2.95 -14.87
C GLU A 184 -3.03 3.07 -15.40
N ALA A 185 -2.09 3.56 -14.58
CA ALA A 185 -0.67 3.60 -14.95
C ALA A 185 -0.14 2.20 -15.33
N LYS A 186 -0.50 1.18 -14.54
CA LYS A 186 -0.17 -0.23 -14.82
C LYS A 186 -0.81 -0.74 -16.10
N MET A 187 -2.06 -0.39 -16.37
CA MET A 187 -2.72 -0.77 -17.63
C MET A 187 -1.99 -0.20 -18.83
N LEU A 188 -1.66 1.10 -18.82
CA LEU A 188 -0.99 1.78 -19.93
C LEU A 188 0.45 1.28 -20.13
N GLN A 189 1.13 0.87 -19.06
CA GLN A 189 2.50 0.39 -19.13
C GLN A 189 2.62 -1.09 -19.52
N TYR A 190 1.73 -1.95 -19.01
CA TYR A 190 1.85 -3.41 -19.18
C TYR A 190 0.84 -4.03 -20.14
N ALA A 191 -0.20 -3.30 -20.55
CA ALA A 191 -1.25 -3.80 -21.44
C ALA A 191 -1.66 -2.75 -22.51
N PRO A 192 -0.78 -2.37 -23.45
CA PRO A 192 -1.05 -1.35 -24.46
C PRO A 192 -2.17 -1.71 -25.46
N HIS A 193 -2.65 -2.97 -25.47
CA HIS A 193 -3.76 -3.45 -26.30
C HIS A 193 -5.09 -3.55 -25.57
N TYR A 194 -5.25 -2.91 -24.41
CA TYR A 194 -6.55 -2.81 -23.76
C TYR A 194 -7.52 -2.09 -24.71
N SER A 195 -8.48 -2.84 -25.28
CA SER A 195 -9.50 -2.32 -26.17
C SER A 195 -10.35 -1.32 -25.39
N LEU A 196 -9.95 -0.05 -25.43
CA LEU A 196 -10.86 1.06 -25.33
C LEU A 196 -12.01 0.75 -26.28
N ASN A 197 -13.25 1.03 -25.88
CA ASN A 197 -14.41 0.92 -26.76
C ASN A 197 -14.03 1.45 -28.15
N ALA A 198 -14.52 0.82 -29.22
CA ALA A 198 -14.14 1.06 -30.62
C ALA A 198 -14.31 2.52 -31.14
N LYS A 199 -14.56 3.48 -30.26
CA LYS A 199 -14.69 4.92 -30.48
C LYS A 199 -13.68 5.79 -29.71
N THR A 200 -12.74 5.21 -28.95
CA THR A 200 -11.79 5.95 -28.11
C THR A 200 -10.36 5.79 -28.61
N THR A 201 -9.69 6.90 -28.89
CA THR A 201 -8.28 6.95 -29.33
C THR A 201 -7.37 6.25 -28.32
N SER A 202 -6.42 5.43 -28.79
CA SER A 202 -5.46 4.73 -27.93
C SER A 202 -4.68 5.73 -27.07
N LYS A 203 -4.68 5.54 -25.75
CA LYS A 203 -3.92 6.37 -24.81
C LYS A 203 -2.53 5.79 -24.57
N THR A 204 -1.55 6.66 -24.33
CA THR A 204 -0.14 6.31 -24.12
C THR A 204 0.33 6.65 -22.70
N PRO A 205 1.46 6.09 -22.23
CA PRO A 205 2.14 6.56 -21.02
C PRO A 205 2.41 8.08 -21.00
N ASP A 206 2.71 8.69 -22.16
CA ASP A 206 2.93 10.14 -22.23
C ASP A 206 1.63 10.94 -22.05
N ASP A 207 0.51 10.43 -22.57
CA ASP A 207 -0.80 11.04 -22.33
C ASP A 207 -1.15 11.02 -20.84
N PHE A 208 -0.80 9.93 -20.14
CA PHE A 208 -0.95 9.84 -18.68
C PHE A 208 -0.15 10.93 -17.98
N LEU A 209 1.14 11.03 -18.28
CA LEU A 209 2.01 12.02 -17.63
C LEU A 209 1.51 13.45 -17.85
N LYS A 210 1.03 13.77 -19.06
CA LYS A 210 0.44 15.08 -19.38
C LYS A 210 -0.89 15.31 -18.65
N HIS A 211 -1.77 14.32 -18.63
CA HIS A 211 -3.09 14.42 -17.99
C HIS A 211 -2.98 14.65 -16.48
N TYR A 212 -1.96 14.06 -15.84
CA TYR A 212 -1.74 14.14 -14.41
C TYR A 212 -0.61 15.08 -13.99
N ASP A 213 -0.14 15.95 -14.89
CA ASP A 213 0.99 16.85 -14.60
C ASP A 213 0.66 17.79 -13.42
N TRP A 214 -0.60 18.20 -13.30
CA TRP A 214 -1.15 19.00 -12.20
C TRP A 214 -0.95 18.37 -10.81
N LEU A 215 -0.84 17.04 -10.70
CA LEU A 215 -0.52 16.39 -9.41
C LEU A 215 0.85 16.84 -8.92
N TRP A 216 1.81 17.01 -9.84
CA TRP A 216 3.13 17.47 -9.47
C TRP A 216 3.18 18.94 -9.08
N GLU A 217 2.42 19.80 -9.75
CA GLU A 217 2.32 21.21 -9.37
C GLU A 217 1.86 21.40 -7.93
N ILE A 218 0.93 20.56 -7.45
CA ILE A 218 0.43 20.62 -6.07
C ILE A 218 1.46 20.07 -5.09
N LEU A 219 2.02 18.90 -5.38
CA LEU A 219 2.85 18.17 -4.42
C LEU A 219 4.29 18.71 -4.35
N VAL A 220 4.82 19.29 -5.42
CA VAL A 220 6.18 19.86 -5.48
C VAL A 220 6.14 21.23 -6.16
N PRO A 221 5.69 22.29 -5.46
CA PRO A 221 5.65 23.64 -6.04
C PRO A 221 7.06 24.12 -6.39
N GLU A 222 7.24 24.72 -7.58
CA GLU A 222 8.54 25.13 -8.11
C GLU A 222 9.35 26.07 -7.18
N ASP A 223 8.64 26.81 -6.31
CA ASP A 223 9.19 27.87 -5.44
C ASP A 223 9.51 27.43 -4.00
N LYS A 224 9.31 26.16 -3.61
CA LYS A 224 9.56 25.72 -2.21
C LYS A 224 10.97 25.14 -2.02
N PRO A 225 11.69 25.52 -0.94
CA PRO A 225 12.98 24.92 -0.61
C PRO A 225 12.84 23.42 -0.30
N LYS A 226 13.91 22.65 -0.54
CA LYS A 226 13.97 21.19 -0.36
C LYS A 226 13.28 20.77 0.96
N PRO A 227 12.40 19.75 0.95
CA PRO A 227 11.85 19.22 2.19
C PRO A 227 12.99 18.71 3.06
N GLN A 228 13.11 19.23 4.28
CA GLN A 228 13.95 18.68 5.33
C GLN A 228 13.31 17.39 5.85
N SER A 229 13.31 16.33 5.05
CA SER A 229 12.88 15.00 5.47
C SER A 229 14.09 14.08 5.45
N THR A 230 14.28 13.31 6.51
CA THR A 230 15.34 12.33 6.75
C THR A 230 15.30 11.12 5.80
N ASN A 231 14.59 11.22 4.68
CA ASN A 231 14.51 10.17 3.67
C ASN A 231 15.55 10.47 2.55
N PRO A 232 16.66 9.71 2.46
CA PRO A 232 17.81 10.04 1.61
C PRO A 232 17.54 9.97 0.10
N ASN A 233 16.33 9.60 -0.33
CA ASN A 233 16.01 9.43 -1.75
C ASN A 233 15.40 10.67 -2.43
N PHE A 234 15.04 11.74 -1.72
CA PHE A 234 14.30 12.85 -2.35
C PHE A 234 15.25 13.90 -2.96
N SER A 235 15.49 13.81 -4.27
CA SER A 235 16.18 14.86 -5.03
C SER A 235 15.30 15.42 -6.15
N ARG A 236 15.43 16.72 -6.42
CA ARG A 236 14.75 17.45 -7.52
C ARG A 236 15.00 16.80 -8.90
N ASN A 237 15.93 15.86 -9.05
CA ASN A 237 16.22 15.16 -10.30
C ASN A 237 15.32 13.94 -10.57
N GLU A 238 14.54 13.46 -9.60
CA GLU A 238 13.49 12.44 -9.84
C GLU A 238 12.24 13.03 -10.52
N THR A 239 12.18 14.36 -10.69
CA THR A 239 11.08 15.10 -11.34
C THR A 239 10.87 14.75 -12.83
N LYS A 240 11.77 13.96 -13.43
CA LYS A 240 11.71 13.54 -14.84
C LYS A 240 11.51 12.03 -15.03
N THR A 241 10.95 11.31 -14.05
CA THR A 241 10.67 9.90 -14.30
C THR A 241 9.58 9.77 -15.37
N ALA A 242 9.96 9.32 -16.57
CA ALA A 242 9.02 9.03 -17.66
C ALA A 242 8.16 7.77 -17.40
N ASN A 243 8.30 7.15 -16.23
CA ASN A 243 7.53 5.98 -15.82
C ASN A 243 6.26 6.43 -15.04
N PRO A 244 5.05 6.23 -15.58
CA PRO A 244 3.79 6.57 -14.91
C PRO A 244 3.64 5.95 -13.52
N ILE A 245 3.95 4.66 -13.38
CA ILE A 245 3.80 3.92 -12.11
C ILE A 245 4.65 4.57 -11.02
N HIS A 246 5.94 4.80 -11.30
CA HIS A 246 6.85 5.39 -10.34
C HIS A 246 6.38 6.78 -9.89
N ARG A 247 5.90 7.61 -10.85
CA ARG A 247 5.37 8.94 -10.56
C ARG A 247 4.17 8.90 -9.62
N VAL A 248 3.27 7.93 -9.80
CA VAL A 248 2.10 7.72 -8.93
C VAL A 248 2.53 7.31 -7.51
N ILE A 249 3.47 6.36 -7.39
CA ILE A 249 3.99 5.91 -6.09
C ILE A 249 4.62 7.08 -5.32
N MET A 250 5.47 7.87 -5.98
CA MET A 250 6.09 9.04 -5.35
C MET A 250 5.04 10.07 -4.92
N ALA A 251 4.07 10.36 -5.79
CA ALA A 251 3.01 11.33 -5.50
C ALA A 251 2.17 10.92 -4.28
N PHE A 252 1.80 9.64 -4.20
CA PHE A 252 1.10 9.09 -3.04
C PHE A 252 1.94 9.21 -1.76
N ASN A 253 3.21 8.82 -1.82
CA ASN A 253 4.12 8.88 -0.67
C ASN A 253 4.34 10.30 -0.17
N HIS A 254 4.29 11.30 -1.05
CA HIS A 254 4.34 12.70 -0.67
C HIS A 254 3.03 13.15 -0.02
N ALA A 255 1.90 12.87 -0.69
CA ALA A 255 0.56 13.28 -0.22
C ALA A 255 0.20 12.67 1.14
N ARG A 256 0.57 11.40 1.40
CA ARG A 256 0.26 10.73 2.68
C ARG A 256 1.01 11.32 3.88
N ASN A 257 2.16 11.95 3.65
CA ASN A 257 3.03 12.49 4.69
C ASN A 257 2.81 13.98 4.96
N ALA A 258 1.98 14.66 4.16
CA ALA A 258 1.77 16.10 4.22
C ALA A 258 0.27 16.46 4.29
N SER A 259 -0.24 16.66 5.50
CA SER A 259 -1.68 16.93 5.76
C SER A 259 -2.22 18.17 5.03
N GLN A 260 -1.40 19.20 4.82
CA GLN A 260 -1.79 20.39 4.06
C GLN A 260 -1.93 20.09 2.55
N LEU A 261 -1.07 19.23 2.00
CA LEU A 261 -1.10 18.85 0.59
C LEU A 261 -2.25 17.89 0.29
N SER A 262 -2.59 17.00 1.23
CA SER A 262 -3.74 16.13 1.06
C SER A 262 -5.05 16.92 0.98
N GLY A 263 -5.21 18.02 1.73
CA GLY A 263 -6.36 18.92 1.61
C GLY A 263 -6.49 19.55 0.22
N GLN A 264 -5.42 20.21 -0.25
CA GLN A 264 -5.40 20.85 -1.58
C GLN A 264 -5.66 19.86 -2.71
N LEU A 265 -5.10 18.66 -2.60
CA LEU A 265 -5.31 17.60 -3.57
C LEU A 265 -6.77 17.11 -3.57
N ILE A 266 -7.38 16.93 -2.41
CA ILE A 266 -8.80 16.55 -2.31
C ILE A 266 -9.70 17.64 -2.88
N ASP A 267 -9.42 18.92 -2.62
CA ASP A 267 -10.17 20.02 -3.21
C ASP A 267 -10.11 19.98 -4.75
N ARG A 268 -8.93 19.74 -5.31
CA ARG A 268 -8.74 19.62 -6.76
C ARG A 268 -9.40 18.36 -7.36
N ILE A 269 -9.37 17.24 -6.65
CA ILE A 269 -10.07 15.99 -7.05
C ILE A 269 -11.58 16.20 -7.12
N ASN A 270 -12.12 17.08 -6.27
CA ASN A 270 -13.55 17.39 -6.22
C ASN A 270 -13.99 18.52 -7.19
N GLN A 271 -13.06 19.33 -7.72
CA GLN A 271 -13.33 20.50 -8.60
C GLN A 271 -13.37 20.16 -10.08
#